data_AF-A0A2E0PPY1-F1
#
_entry.id   AF-A0A2E0PPY1-F1
#
_cell.length_a   1.000
_cell.length_b   1.000
_cell.length_c   1.000
_cell.angle_alpha   90.00
_cell.angle_beta   90.00
_cell.angle_gamma   90.00
#
_symmetry.space_group_name_H-M   'P 1'
#
loop_
_entity.id
_entity.type
_entity.pdbx_description
1 polymer ?
#
loop_
_entity_poly.entity_id
_entity_poly.type
_entity_poly.pdbx_seq_one_letter_code
_entity_poly.pdbx_strand_id
1 'polypeptide(L)'
;MSPFGELPCRKCGKLTRYDGVGILGATTVCKHCGCKKPHTLRANPLFPYFLLFVGLLVFFLINPFDWDDDTSTFFLIASVFLFVWYKLFWPIHLFAWKSKRSKSKDEEEIKIPRGWGCLSYGLLFFGLLSLLIFCSESEIFSPDKWSSSQVGDYVFYLSGHEVTDGIDSVPLSPVDGNATKIGFVNRAEFPIHVRWLDHNGTLHYFTRLGQDHGANTEAFVGQTWLVSDDNGTPLLYYIAEEETPDGARGSVNFTWD
;
A
#
# COMPACT_ATOMS: atom_id res chain seq x y z
N MET A 1 -6.92 1.16 -41.36
CA MET A 1 -7.00 1.30 -39.90
C MET A 1 -8.17 2.23 -39.59
N SER A 2 -9.32 1.68 -39.19
CA SER A 2 -10.49 2.49 -38.81
C SER A 2 -10.23 3.11 -37.44
N PRO A 3 -10.11 4.44 -37.32
CA PRO A 3 -9.94 5.06 -36.02
C PRO A 3 -11.26 4.92 -35.27
N PHE A 4 -11.20 4.49 -34.01
CA PHE A 4 -12.33 4.60 -33.09
C PHE A 4 -13.00 5.97 -33.25
N GLY A 5 -14.30 5.99 -33.57
CA GLY A 5 -15.01 7.27 -33.68
C GLY A 5 -16.21 7.35 -34.61
N GLU A 6 -16.80 6.26 -35.10
CA GLU A 6 -18.09 6.30 -35.82
C GLU A 6 -19.11 5.38 -35.15
N LEU A 7 -20.30 5.91 -34.90
CA LEU A 7 -21.42 5.18 -34.30
C LEU A 7 -22.67 5.38 -35.18
N PRO A 8 -23.60 4.41 -35.21
CA PRO A 8 -24.82 4.54 -35.99
C PRO A 8 -25.73 5.63 -35.41
N CYS A 9 -26.22 6.52 -36.28
CA CYS A 9 -27.18 7.54 -35.88
C CYS A 9 -28.50 6.89 -35.43
N ARG A 10 -29.00 7.25 -34.26
CA ARG A 10 -30.28 6.75 -33.72
C ARG A 10 -31.46 6.94 -34.67
N LYS A 11 -31.47 8.03 -35.45
CA LYS A 11 -32.63 8.39 -36.29
C LYS A 11 -32.61 7.69 -37.66
N CYS A 12 -31.45 7.51 -38.27
CA CYS A 12 -31.35 7.00 -39.65
C CYS A 12 -30.44 5.78 -39.82
N GLY A 13 -29.84 5.27 -38.76
CA GLY A 13 -28.96 4.09 -38.76
C GLY A 13 -27.60 4.29 -39.44
N LYS A 14 -27.41 5.36 -40.22
CA LYS A 14 -26.14 5.63 -40.91
C LYS A 14 -25.03 5.98 -39.92
N LEU A 15 -23.83 5.47 -40.20
CA LEU A 15 -22.64 5.76 -39.43
C LEU A 15 -22.34 7.26 -39.47
N THR A 16 -22.08 7.83 -38.30
CA THR A 16 -21.69 9.23 -38.16
C THR A 16 -20.63 9.34 -37.07
N ARG A 17 -19.77 10.34 -37.21
CA ARG A 17 -18.69 10.59 -36.27
C ARG A 17 -19.22 10.76 -34.84
N TYR A 18 -18.59 10.11 -33.88
CA TYR A 18 -18.80 10.27 -32.46
C TYR A 18 -17.82 11.30 -31.92
N ASP A 19 -18.33 12.41 -31.39
CA ASP A 19 -17.56 13.51 -30.78
C ASP A 19 -17.72 13.57 -29.25
N GLY A 20 -18.38 12.59 -28.63
CA GLY A 20 -18.48 12.45 -27.19
C GLY A 20 -19.91 12.46 -26.64
N VAL A 21 -20.01 12.74 -25.33
CA VAL A 21 -21.28 12.77 -24.60
C VAL A 21 -21.92 14.14 -24.75
N GLY A 22 -23.18 14.18 -25.18
CA GLY A 22 -23.95 15.41 -25.47
C GLY A 22 -24.06 16.44 -24.35
N ILE A 23 -23.66 16.11 -23.11
CA ILE A 23 -23.66 17.01 -21.95
C ILE A 23 -22.37 17.86 -21.89
N LEU A 24 -21.29 17.44 -22.55
CA LEU A 24 -19.98 18.12 -22.57
C LEU A 24 -19.68 18.83 -23.91
N GLY A 25 -20.72 19.33 -24.60
CA GLY A 25 -20.52 20.15 -25.80
C GLY A 25 -20.32 19.39 -27.11
N ALA A 26 -20.68 18.11 -27.18
CA ALA A 26 -20.80 17.41 -28.47
C ALA A 26 -21.87 18.09 -29.35
N THR A 27 -21.44 18.64 -30.48
CA THR A 27 -22.25 19.42 -31.43
C THR A 27 -22.46 18.70 -32.75
N THR A 28 -21.99 17.44 -32.87
CA THR A 28 -22.17 16.68 -34.11
C THR A 28 -23.64 16.53 -34.48
N VAL A 29 -23.97 17.11 -35.64
CA VAL A 29 -25.23 16.88 -36.32
C VAL A 29 -25.02 15.75 -37.32
N CYS A 30 -25.95 14.79 -37.36
CA CYS A 30 -25.93 13.76 -38.39
C CYS A 30 -26.03 14.40 -39.77
N LYS A 31 -25.00 14.23 -40.61
CA LYS A 31 -24.97 14.74 -41.99
C LYS A 31 -26.08 14.17 -42.88
N HIS A 32 -26.62 13.01 -42.52
CA HIS A 32 -27.63 12.34 -43.34
C HIS A 32 -29.07 12.69 -43.01
N CYS A 33 -29.39 12.98 -41.75
CA CYS A 33 -30.78 13.20 -41.32
C CYS A 33 -31.00 14.48 -40.50
N GLY A 34 -29.95 15.28 -40.30
CA GLY A 34 -30.00 16.53 -39.53
C GLY A 34 -30.24 16.33 -38.02
N CYS A 35 -30.11 15.10 -37.51
CA CYS A 35 -30.30 14.84 -36.09
C CYS A 35 -29.20 15.54 -35.26
N LYS A 36 -29.60 16.48 -34.39
CA LYS A 36 -28.68 17.25 -33.52
C LYS A 36 -28.03 16.42 -32.40
N LYS A 37 -28.56 15.23 -32.12
CA LYS A 37 -28.05 14.31 -31.09
C LYS A 37 -28.05 12.89 -31.65
N PRO A 38 -27.13 12.56 -32.56
CA PRO A 38 -27.14 11.29 -33.28
C PRO A 38 -26.88 10.08 -32.38
N HIS A 39 -26.19 10.27 -31.26
CA HIS A 39 -25.74 9.20 -30.37
C HIS A 39 -26.50 9.20 -29.05
N THR A 40 -26.82 8.01 -28.54
CA THR A 40 -27.68 7.81 -27.35
C THR A 40 -26.91 7.40 -26.10
N LEU A 41 -25.57 7.50 -26.11
CA LEU A 41 -24.76 7.30 -24.92
C LEU A 41 -25.04 8.41 -23.91
N ARG A 42 -26.13 8.21 -23.15
CA ARG A 42 -26.45 8.88 -21.89
C ARG A 42 -25.74 8.13 -20.76
N ALA A 43 -24.46 7.85 -20.90
CA ALA A 43 -23.68 7.59 -19.70
C ALA A 43 -23.55 8.94 -19.01
N ASN A 44 -24.13 9.09 -17.82
CA ASN A 44 -23.76 10.24 -16.99
C ASN A 44 -22.24 10.17 -16.86
N PRO A 45 -21.48 11.19 -17.31
CA PRO A 45 -20.04 11.14 -17.24
C PRO A 45 -19.58 10.86 -15.81
N LEU A 46 -20.38 11.16 -14.78
CA LEU A 46 -20.12 10.88 -13.37
C LEU A 46 -20.34 9.42 -12.95
N PHE A 47 -21.00 8.57 -13.75
CA PHE A 47 -21.35 7.20 -13.31
C PHE A 47 -20.12 6.31 -13.05
N PRO A 48 -19.08 6.27 -13.91
CA PRO A 48 -17.84 5.58 -13.58
C PRO A 48 -17.14 6.14 -12.33
N TYR A 49 -17.35 7.42 -12.02
CA TYR A 49 -16.75 8.12 -10.89
C TYR A 49 -17.46 7.74 -9.60
N PHE A 50 -18.78 7.63 -9.66
CA PHE A 50 -19.58 7.08 -8.57
C PHE A 50 -19.15 5.64 -8.25
N LEU A 51 -18.98 4.78 -9.27
CA LEU A 51 -18.49 3.42 -9.06
C LEU A 51 -17.09 3.36 -8.45
N LEU A 52 -16.17 4.22 -8.91
CA LEU A 52 -14.83 4.33 -8.34
C LEU A 52 -14.87 4.79 -6.88
N PHE A 53 -15.66 5.83 -6.58
CA PHE A 53 -15.77 6.38 -5.23
C PHE A 53 -16.41 5.39 -4.27
N VAL A 54 -17.49 4.72 -4.69
CA VAL A 54 -18.11 3.63 -3.92
C VAL A 54 -17.12 2.47 -3.75
N GLY A 55 -16.36 2.11 -4.77
CA GLY A 55 -15.33 1.08 -4.68
C GLY A 55 -14.23 1.43 -3.68
N LEU A 56 -13.70 2.65 -3.71
CA LEU A 56 -12.72 3.15 -2.74
C LEU A 56 -13.28 3.22 -1.32
N LEU A 57 -14.54 3.65 -1.16
CA LEU A 57 -15.22 3.69 0.13
C LEU A 57 -15.42 2.28 0.69
N VAL A 58 -15.89 1.34 -0.12
CA VAL A 58 -16.05 -0.07 0.27
C VAL A 58 -14.70 -0.69 0.62
N PHE A 59 -13.66 -0.40 -0.17
CA PHE A 59 -12.30 -0.86 0.12
C PHE A 59 -11.76 -0.31 1.45
N PHE A 60 -12.00 0.98 1.73
CA PHE A 60 -11.65 1.60 3.01
C PHE A 60 -12.45 1.00 4.19
N LEU A 61 -13.76 0.76 4.00
CA LEU A 61 -14.61 0.19 5.06
C LEU A 61 -14.32 -1.29 5.34
N ILE A 62 -13.98 -2.06 4.32
CA ILE A 62 -13.59 -3.47 4.48
C ILE A 62 -12.17 -3.57 5.03
N ASN A 63 -11.31 -2.61 4.67
CA ASN A 63 -9.89 -2.57 5.01
C ASN A 63 -9.23 -3.95 4.87
N PRO A 64 -9.20 -4.53 3.66
CA PRO A 64 -8.74 -5.91 3.46
C PRO A 64 -7.26 -6.14 3.82
N PHE A 65 -6.52 -5.05 4.04
CA PHE A 65 -5.10 -5.05 4.40
C PHE A 65 -4.85 -4.61 5.85
N ASP A 66 -5.91 -4.41 6.63
CA ASP A 66 -5.86 -4.03 8.05
C ASP A 66 -4.97 -2.81 8.34
N TRP A 67 -4.95 -1.84 7.41
CA TRP A 67 -4.19 -0.60 7.57
C TRP A 67 -4.76 0.24 8.70
N ASP A 68 -3.90 0.93 9.44
CA ASP A 68 -4.34 1.90 10.44
C ASP A 68 -5.14 3.05 9.78
N ASP A 69 -5.90 3.78 10.62
CA ASP A 69 -6.79 4.85 10.18
C ASP A 69 -6.06 5.97 9.43
N ASP A 70 -4.82 6.28 9.83
CA ASP A 70 -4.02 7.34 9.22
C ASP A 70 -3.53 6.90 7.82
N THR A 71 -2.96 5.69 7.71
CA THR A 71 -2.52 5.11 6.44
C THR A 71 -3.67 5.00 5.44
N SER A 72 -4.82 4.50 5.89
CA SER A 72 -6.02 4.38 5.07
C SER A 72 -6.52 5.75 4.58
N THR A 73 -6.41 6.77 5.43
CA THR A 73 -6.79 8.15 5.10
C THR A 73 -5.86 8.75 4.04
N PHE A 74 -4.54 8.57 4.16
CA PHE A 74 -3.58 9.05 3.16
C PHE A 74 -3.78 8.40 1.79
N PHE A 75 -4.07 7.10 1.74
CA PHE A 75 -4.41 6.39 0.50
C PHE A 75 -5.65 6.97 -0.19
N LEU A 76 -6.71 7.21 0.59
CA LEU A 76 -7.96 7.75 0.07
C LEU A 76 -7.79 9.18 -0.45
N ILE A 77 -7.09 10.02 0.31
CA ILE A 77 -6.73 11.39 -0.10
C ILE A 77 -5.93 11.37 -1.40
N ALA A 78 -4.84 10.59 -1.46
CA ALA A 78 -4.01 10.46 -2.65
C ALA A 78 -4.83 10.05 -3.88
N SER A 79 -5.68 9.03 -3.71
CA SER A 79 -6.54 8.51 -4.77
C SER A 79 -7.49 9.58 -5.31
N VAL A 80 -8.14 10.36 -4.44
CA VAL A 80 -9.06 11.44 -4.84
C VAL A 80 -8.32 12.55 -5.58
N PHE A 81 -7.22 13.06 -5.02
CA PHE A 81 -6.47 14.18 -5.61
C PHE A 81 -5.88 13.82 -6.98
N LEU A 82 -5.23 12.65 -7.10
CA LEU A 82 -4.63 12.19 -8.36
C LEU A 82 -5.70 11.92 -9.42
N PHE A 83 -6.84 11.35 -9.03
CA PHE A 83 -7.92 11.08 -9.95
C PHE A 83 -8.57 12.37 -10.48
N VAL A 84 -8.87 13.33 -9.59
CA VAL A 84 -9.39 14.65 -9.97
C VAL A 84 -8.42 15.34 -10.92
N TRP A 85 -7.11 15.27 -10.63
CA TRP A 85 -6.08 15.81 -11.51
C TRP A 85 -6.07 15.16 -12.89
N TYR A 86 -6.05 13.82 -12.94
CA TYR A 86 -6.02 13.02 -14.16
C TYR A 86 -7.27 13.23 -15.04
N LYS A 87 -8.43 13.53 -14.46
CA LYS A 87 -9.66 13.73 -15.23
C LYS A 87 -9.91 15.16 -15.64
N LEU A 88 -9.73 16.13 -14.74
CA LEU A 88 -10.03 17.53 -15.04
C LEU A 88 -8.89 18.22 -15.77
N PHE A 89 -7.65 17.98 -15.35
CA PHE A 89 -6.52 18.81 -15.79
C PHE A 89 -5.66 18.14 -16.86
N TRP A 90 -5.50 16.82 -16.83
CA TRP A 90 -4.73 16.11 -17.85
C TRP A 90 -5.24 16.36 -19.30
N PRO A 91 -6.55 16.35 -19.60
CA PRO A 91 -7.02 16.65 -20.96
C PRO A 91 -6.70 18.09 -21.37
N ILE A 92 -6.79 19.04 -20.42
CA ILE A 92 -6.47 20.45 -20.64
C ILE A 92 -4.98 20.62 -20.93
N HIS A 93 -4.11 19.98 -20.15
CA HIS A 93 -2.66 19.97 -20.36
C HIS A 93 -2.27 19.30 -21.68
N LEU A 94 -2.88 18.17 -22.02
CA LEU A 94 -2.69 17.51 -23.30
C LEU A 94 -3.11 18.39 -24.48
N PHE A 95 -4.24 19.08 -24.36
CA PHE A 95 -4.72 20.00 -25.38
C PHE A 95 -3.77 21.19 -25.54
N ALA A 96 -3.36 21.81 -24.44
CA ALA A 96 -2.40 22.92 -24.44
C ALA A 96 -1.01 22.52 -24.97
N TRP A 97 -0.57 21.31 -24.69
CA TRP A 97 0.68 20.77 -25.20
C TRP A 97 0.59 20.49 -26.71
N LYS A 98 -0.52 19.92 -27.17
CA LYS A 98 -0.77 19.69 -28.60
C LYS A 98 -0.89 21.00 -29.39
N SER A 99 -1.58 22.01 -28.86
CA SER A 99 -1.72 23.32 -29.52
C SER A 99 -0.37 24.02 -29.69
N LYS A 100 0.51 23.98 -28.67
CA LYS A 100 1.88 24.51 -28.77
C LYS A 100 2.74 23.80 -29.83
N ARG A 101 2.47 22.51 -30.08
CA ARG A 101 3.21 21.68 -31.05
C ARG A 101 2.68 21.87 -32.48
N SER A 102 1.38 22.13 -32.60
CA SER A 102 0.66 22.46 -33.82
C SER A 102 0.76 23.97 -34.10
N LYS A 103 1.96 24.49 -34.38
CA LYS A 103 2.11 25.87 -34.89
C LYS A 103 1.58 25.96 -36.33
N SER A 104 0.26 25.96 -36.51
CA SER A 104 -0.37 26.55 -37.69
C SER A 104 -0.76 27.99 -37.33
N LYS A 105 -0.49 28.94 -38.23
CA LYS A 105 -0.49 30.39 -37.94
C LYS A 105 -1.88 31.00 -37.67
N ASP A 106 -2.96 30.23 -37.79
CA ASP A 106 -4.32 30.78 -37.89
C ASP A 106 -5.32 30.25 -36.84
N GLU A 107 -4.89 29.45 -35.85
CA GLU A 107 -5.80 29.00 -34.79
C GLU A 107 -5.68 29.86 -33.53
N GLU A 108 -6.82 30.41 -33.09
CA GLU A 108 -6.96 31.19 -31.85
C GLU A 108 -6.29 30.46 -30.67
N GLU A 109 -5.27 31.09 -30.11
CA GLU A 109 -4.53 30.57 -28.97
C GLU A 109 -5.46 30.54 -27.74
N ILE A 110 -5.96 29.36 -27.37
CA ILE A 110 -6.78 29.21 -26.16
C ILE A 110 -5.92 29.56 -24.94
N LYS A 111 -6.13 30.76 -24.40
CA LYS A 111 -5.47 31.24 -23.19
C LYS A 111 -6.08 30.55 -21.97
N ILE A 112 -5.41 29.53 -21.46
CA ILE A 112 -5.75 28.93 -20.17
C ILE A 112 -5.52 30.00 -19.08
N PRO A 113 -6.50 30.29 -18.22
CA PRO A 113 -6.33 31.22 -17.11
C PRO A 113 -5.16 30.78 -16.21
N ARG A 114 -4.24 31.70 -15.88
CA ARG A 114 -3.07 31.39 -15.04
C ARG A 114 -3.42 30.67 -13.73
N GLY A 115 -4.55 31.01 -13.12
CA GLY A 115 -5.02 30.38 -11.88
C GLY A 115 -5.34 28.88 -12.00
N TRP A 116 -5.78 28.41 -13.17
CA TRP A 116 -6.09 26.99 -13.42
C TRP A 116 -4.81 26.15 -13.50
N GLY A 117 -3.71 26.73 -13.97
CA GLY A 117 -2.40 26.10 -13.95
C GLY A 117 -1.91 25.84 -12.52
N CYS A 118 -1.94 26.86 -11.65
CA CYS A 118 -1.54 26.74 -10.25
C CYS A 118 -2.40 25.72 -9.49
N LEU A 119 -3.72 25.75 -9.68
CA LEU A 119 -4.63 24.81 -9.03
C LEU A 119 -4.38 23.35 -9.48
N SER A 120 -4.08 23.15 -10.77
CA SER A 120 -3.69 21.85 -11.30
C SER A 120 -2.41 21.31 -10.65
N TYR A 121 -1.34 22.11 -10.62
CA TYR A 121 -0.08 21.68 -10.00
C TYR A 121 -0.23 21.46 -8.49
N GLY A 122 -1.05 22.26 -7.81
CA GLY A 122 -1.38 22.03 -6.41
C GLY A 122 -2.05 20.68 -6.17
N LEU A 123 -3.10 20.35 -6.94
CA LEU A 123 -3.80 19.06 -6.83
C LEU A 123 -2.86 17.87 -7.11
N LEU A 124 -1.98 17.99 -8.10
CA LEU A 124 -0.98 16.96 -8.38
C LEU A 124 0.01 16.81 -7.24
N PHE A 125 0.53 17.93 -6.72
CA PHE A 125 1.50 17.95 -5.64
C PHE A 125 0.92 17.31 -4.37
N PHE A 126 -0.28 17.71 -3.94
CA PHE A 126 -0.92 17.11 -2.77
C PHE A 126 -1.23 15.63 -2.96
N GLY A 127 -1.71 15.23 -4.14
CA GLY A 127 -1.96 13.82 -4.44
C GLY A 127 -0.69 12.96 -4.38
N LEU A 128 0.42 13.46 -4.94
CA LEU A 128 1.72 12.77 -4.88
C LEU A 128 2.32 12.77 -3.48
N LEU A 129 2.20 13.87 -2.74
CA LEU A 129 2.70 13.96 -1.36
C LEU A 129 1.95 12.99 -0.44
N SER A 130 0.61 12.94 -0.53
CA SER A 130 -0.19 11.96 0.21
C SER A 130 0.14 10.53 -0.18
N LEU A 131 0.43 10.26 -1.47
CA LEU A 131 0.88 8.94 -1.91
C LEU A 131 2.25 8.59 -1.33
N LEU A 132 3.17 9.55 -1.27
CA LEU A 132 4.50 9.35 -0.68
C LEU A 132 4.41 9.06 0.83
N ILE A 133 3.56 9.80 1.55
CA ILE A 133 3.30 9.56 2.98
C ILE A 133 2.67 8.18 3.18
N PHE A 134 1.67 7.83 2.36
CA PHE A 134 1.11 6.48 2.37
C PHE A 134 2.19 5.42 2.15
N CYS A 135 3.07 5.57 1.16
CA CYS A 135 4.16 4.63 0.93
C CYS A 135 5.20 4.60 2.06
N SER A 136 5.38 5.68 2.83
CA SER A 136 6.32 5.66 3.96
C SER A 136 5.70 5.04 5.22
N GLU A 137 4.41 5.24 5.46
CA GLU A 137 3.69 4.74 6.63
C GLU A 137 3.18 3.31 6.43
N SER A 138 2.83 2.92 5.21
CA SER A 138 2.31 1.57 4.97
C SER A 138 3.40 0.52 5.24
N GLU A 139 3.07 -0.42 6.11
CA GLU A 139 3.91 -1.58 6.47
C GLU A 139 4.29 -2.45 5.25
N ILE A 140 3.54 -2.34 4.14
CA ILE A 140 3.83 -3.03 2.87
C ILE A 140 5.14 -2.51 2.22
N PHE A 141 5.52 -1.26 2.47
CA PHE A 141 6.68 -0.60 1.86
C PHE A 141 7.76 -0.16 2.85
N SER A 142 7.45 -0.14 4.15
CA SER A 142 8.42 0.02 5.24
C SER A 142 8.64 -1.32 5.91
N PRO A 143 9.79 -1.99 5.72
CA PRO A 143 10.11 -3.19 6.48
C PRO A 143 10.22 -2.81 7.97
N ASP A 144 9.26 -3.28 8.76
CA ASP A 144 9.26 -3.39 10.22
C ASP A 144 9.71 -2.13 11.00
N LYS A 145 8.80 -1.16 11.18
CA LYS A 145 8.95 -0.16 12.24
C LYS A 145 7.78 -0.23 13.21
N TRP A 146 7.94 -1.03 14.25
CA TRP A 146 7.15 -0.83 15.47
C TRP A 146 7.50 0.55 16.03
N SER A 147 6.53 1.46 16.01
CA SER A 147 6.69 2.76 16.66
C SER A 147 6.80 2.54 18.17
N SER A 148 7.79 3.19 18.78
CA SER A 148 8.14 3.10 20.20
C SER A 148 7.01 3.49 21.17
N SER A 149 5.85 3.94 20.68
CA SER A 149 4.69 4.31 21.48
C SER A 149 3.71 3.16 21.75
N GLN A 150 3.61 2.14 20.91
CA GLN A 150 2.81 0.93 21.22
C GLN A 150 3.58 -0.07 22.12
N VAL A 151 4.87 0.18 22.28
CA VAL A 151 5.82 -0.54 23.13
C VAL A 151 5.57 -0.36 24.63
N GLY A 152 4.74 0.62 25.03
CA GLY A 152 4.55 0.99 26.43
C GLY A 152 3.88 -0.06 27.31
N ASP A 153 2.94 -0.85 26.77
CA ASP A 153 2.05 -1.66 27.61
C ASP A 153 2.09 -3.19 27.34
N TYR A 154 2.72 -3.64 26.26
CA TYR A 154 2.69 -5.07 25.85
C TYR A 154 4.06 -5.65 25.43
N VAL A 155 5.17 -4.98 25.77
CA VAL A 155 6.50 -5.56 25.53
C VAL A 155 6.84 -6.48 26.69
N PHE A 156 6.54 -7.76 26.49
CA PHE A 156 7.16 -8.82 27.28
C PHE A 156 8.63 -8.91 26.87
N TYR A 157 9.52 -8.88 27.85
CA TYR A 157 10.91 -9.27 27.63
C TYR A 157 10.91 -10.70 27.11
N LEU A 158 11.44 -10.94 25.92
CA LEU A 158 11.84 -12.29 25.53
C LEU A 158 13.00 -12.68 26.43
N SER A 159 12.62 -13.24 27.56
CA SER A 159 13.53 -13.81 28.52
C SER A 159 13.94 -15.18 28.01
N GLY A 160 14.96 -15.21 27.16
CA GLY A 160 15.59 -16.45 26.74
C GLY A 160 16.49 -17.02 27.84
N HIS A 161 16.93 -18.25 27.62
CA HIS A 161 18.00 -18.86 28.38
C HIS A 161 19.34 -18.41 27.80
N GLU A 162 20.25 -17.95 28.66
CA GLU A 162 21.62 -17.62 28.26
C GLU A 162 22.33 -18.85 27.72
N VAL A 163 23.06 -18.66 26.62
CA VAL A 163 23.88 -19.71 26.04
C VAL A 163 25.30 -19.60 26.59
N THR A 164 25.55 -20.22 27.74
CA THR A 164 26.89 -20.19 28.38
C THR A 164 27.84 -21.23 27.82
N ASP A 165 27.33 -22.37 27.37
CA ASP A 165 28.12 -23.56 27.01
C ASP A 165 28.19 -23.78 25.49
N GLY A 166 27.90 -22.75 24.70
CA GLY A 166 27.89 -22.80 23.23
C GLY A 166 26.60 -23.39 22.64
N ILE A 167 26.52 -23.46 21.31
CA ILE A 167 25.27 -23.81 20.62
C ILE A 167 24.77 -25.23 20.92
N ASP A 168 25.67 -26.15 21.26
CA ASP A 168 25.32 -27.55 21.56
C ASP A 168 24.49 -27.68 22.85
N SER A 169 24.44 -26.64 23.70
CA SER A 169 23.60 -26.59 24.91
C SER A 169 22.16 -26.14 24.62
N VAL A 170 21.85 -25.73 23.38
CA VAL A 170 20.53 -25.25 22.98
C VAL A 170 19.64 -26.45 22.64
N PRO A 171 18.42 -26.55 23.22
CA PRO A 171 17.52 -27.65 22.92
C PRO A 171 17.09 -27.64 21.45
N LEU A 172 16.84 -28.83 20.91
CA LEU A 172 16.30 -28.98 19.57
C LEU A 172 14.78 -28.83 19.60
N SER A 173 14.20 -28.35 18.50
CA SER A 173 12.75 -28.32 18.36
C SER A 173 12.17 -29.73 18.30
N PRO A 174 10.95 -29.95 18.83
CA PRO A 174 10.21 -31.17 18.58
C PRO A 174 9.81 -31.29 17.10
N VAL A 175 9.42 -32.48 16.69
CA VAL A 175 8.98 -32.77 15.30
C VAL A 175 7.61 -32.15 15.01
N ASP A 176 6.79 -32.00 16.05
CA ASP A 176 5.44 -31.45 15.99
C ASP A 176 5.14 -30.56 17.20
N GLY A 177 4.11 -29.73 17.06
CA GLY A 177 3.61 -28.84 18.09
C GLY A 177 2.37 -28.10 17.61
N ASN A 178 1.59 -27.57 18.54
CA ASN A 178 0.44 -26.72 18.21
C ASN A 178 0.93 -25.40 17.61
N ALA A 179 0.22 -24.86 16.61
CA ALA A 179 0.55 -23.55 16.06
C ALA A 179 0.44 -22.46 17.13
N THR A 180 1.39 -21.53 17.14
CA THR A 180 1.46 -20.39 18.05
C THR A 180 2.03 -19.17 17.31
N LYS A 181 1.88 -17.98 17.89
CA LYS A 181 2.46 -16.74 17.36
C LYS A 181 3.45 -16.17 18.33
N ILE A 182 4.61 -15.78 17.81
CA ILE A 182 5.68 -15.17 18.60
C ILE A 182 6.16 -13.90 17.94
N GLY A 183 6.67 -12.98 18.75
CA GLY A 183 7.24 -11.71 18.31
C GLY A 183 8.59 -11.46 18.96
N PHE A 184 9.57 -11.04 18.16
CA PHE A 184 10.89 -10.64 18.61
C PHE A 184 11.03 -9.13 18.56
N VAL A 185 11.62 -8.53 19.59
CA VAL A 185 11.98 -7.10 19.60
C VAL A 185 13.41 -6.96 20.11
N ASN A 186 14.27 -6.32 19.34
CA ASN A 186 15.65 -6.07 19.73
C ASN A 186 15.74 -4.80 20.57
N ARG A 187 16.18 -4.92 21.83
CA ARG A 187 16.50 -3.79 22.73
C ARG A 187 17.98 -3.60 22.99
N ALA A 188 18.82 -4.46 22.41
CA ALA A 188 20.26 -4.29 22.48
C ALA A 188 20.68 -3.06 21.66
N GLU A 189 21.78 -2.43 22.06
CA GLU A 189 22.39 -1.30 21.33
C GLU A 189 23.06 -1.75 20.01
N PHE A 190 23.01 -3.05 19.70
CA PHE A 190 23.61 -3.65 18.52
C PHE A 190 22.62 -4.56 17.78
N PRO A 191 22.81 -4.79 16.47
CA PRO A 191 21.96 -5.69 15.69
C PRO A 191 22.08 -7.15 16.13
N ILE A 192 20.96 -7.87 16.11
CA ILE A 192 20.90 -9.30 16.42
C ILE A 192 20.37 -10.10 15.22
N HIS A 193 20.71 -11.38 15.17
CA HIS A 193 20.12 -12.34 14.24
C HIS A 193 19.24 -13.32 14.99
N VAL A 194 18.05 -13.56 14.46
CA VAL A 194 17.09 -14.53 14.98
C VAL A 194 17.03 -15.72 14.03
N ARG A 195 17.21 -16.92 14.60
CA ARG A 195 17.18 -18.20 13.90
C ARG A 195 16.33 -19.19 14.69
N TRP A 196 15.94 -20.30 14.07
CA TRP A 196 15.34 -21.43 14.79
C TRP A 196 16.07 -22.72 14.47
N LEU A 197 16.11 -23.64 15.43
CA LEU A 197 16.72 -24.96 15.26
C LEU A 197 15.62 -25.95 14.91
N ASP A 198 15.81 -26.78 13.90
CA ASP A 198 14.91 -27.91 13.65
C ASP A 198 15.22 -29.12 14.55
N HIS A 199 14.41 -30.17 14.43
CA HIS A 199 14.58 -31.43 15.17
C HIS A 199 15.87 -32.19 14.83
N ASN A 200 16.57 -31.82 13.74
CA ASN A 200 17.85 -32.40 13.33
C ASN A 200 19.04 -31.52 13.77
N GLY A 201 18.80 -30.38 14.43
CA GLY A 201 19.84 -29.41 14.79
C GLY A 201 20.28 -28.50 13.65
N THR A 202 19.52 -28.44 12.55
CA THR A 202 19.79 -27.48 11.48
C THR A 202 19.28 -26.10 11.88
N LEU A 203 20.14 -25.10 11.78
CA LEU A 203 19.76 -23.70 11.96
C LEU A 203 19.11 -23.14 10.71
N HIS A 204 17.92 -22.57 10.88
CA HIS A 204 17.18 -21.88 9.85
C HIS A 204 17.15 -20.39 10.14
N TYR A 205 17.51 -19.59 9.15
CA TYR A 205 17.48 -18.13 9.27
C TYR A 205 16.05 -17.60 9.23
N PHE A 206 15.73 -16.69 10.15
CA PHE A 206 14.46 -15.96 10.13
C PHE A 206 14.68 -14.49 9.75
N THR A 207 15.36 -13.71 10.59
CA THR A 207 15.54 -12.28 10.35
C THR A 207 16.74 -11.68 11.08
N ARG A 208 17.10 -10.45 10.72
CA ARG A 208 18.07 -9.60 11.42
C ARG A 208 17.34 -8.37 11.94
N LEU A 209 17.46 -8.12 13.24
CA LEU A 209 16.79 -7.00 13.90
C LEU A 209 17.80 -5.93 14.31
N GLY A 210 17.62 -4.71 13.79
CA GLY A 210 18.32 -3.52 14.30
C GLY A 210 17.79 -3.12 15.68
N GLN A 211 18.49 -2.19 16.34
CA GLN A 211 18.04 -1.64 17.63
C GLN A 211 16.60 -1.11 17.54
N ASP A 212 15.77 -1.46 18.50
CA ASP A 212 14.34 -1.10 18.62
C ASP A 212 13.43 -1.58 17.48
N HIS A 213 13.91 -2.52 16.65
CA HIS A 213 13.09 -3.17 15.62
C HIS A 213 12.58 -4.52 16.10
N GLY A 214 11.45 -4.96 15.56
CA GLY A 214 10.87 -6.26 15.87
C GLY A 214 10.26 -6.96 14.66
N ALA A 215 10.02 -8.26 14.78
CA ALA A 215 9.41 -9.08 13.75
C ALA A 215 8.57 -10.20 14.38
N ASN A 216 7.44 -10.50 13.76
CA ASN A 216 6.52 -11.54 14.20
C ASN A 216 6.52 -12.71 13.23
N THR A 217 6.21 -13.89 13.74
CA THR A 217 6.10 -15.09 12.90
C THR A 217 5.17 -16.13 13.51
N GLU A 218 4.66 -16.99 12.65
CA GLU A 218 3.99 -18.21 13.06
C GLU A 218 5.07 -19.25 13.44
N ALA A 219 4.88 -19.85 14.60
CA ALA A 219 5.75 -20.88 15.16
C ALA A 219 4.88 -22.06 15.63
N PHE A 220 5.50 -23.05 16.24
CA PHE A 220 4.79 -24.09 16.99
C PHE A 220 5.30 -24.17 18.43
N VAL A 221 4.42 -24.57 19.34
CA VAL A 221 4.74 -24.74 20.77
C VAL A 221 5.88 -25.77 20.90
N GLY A 222 6.93 -25.39 21.62
CA GLY A 222 8.16 -26.17 21.80
C GLY A 222 9.27 -25.84 20.78
N GLN A 223 8.99 -25.06 19.74
CA GLN A 223 10.01 -24.69 18.76
C GLN A 223 11.10 -23.83 19.42
N THR A 224 12.37 -24.21 19.21
CA THR A 224 13.52 -23.50 19.78
C THR A 224 14.08 -22.47 18.81
N TRP A 225 14.20 -21.25 19.31
CA TRP A 225 14.70 -20.06 18.65
C TRP A 225 16.01 -19.63 19.27
N LEU A 226 16.96 -19.22 18.44
CA LEU A 226 18.29 -18.79 18.83
C LEU A 226 18.49 -17.33 18.40
N VAL A 227 18.95 -16.52 19.34
CA VAL A 227 19.36 -15.14 19.13
C VAL A 227 20.88 -15.05 19.21
N SER A 228 21.50 -14.49 18.18
CA SER A 228 22.96 -14.29 18.12
C SER A 228 23.33 -12.84 17.83
N ASP A 229 24.57 -12.47 18.14
CA ASP A 229 25.17 -11.24 17.65
C ASP A 229 25.46 -11.29 16.11
N ASP A 230 26.02 -10.20 15.57
CA ASP A 230 26.40 -10.08 14.14
C ASP A 230 27.58 -11.01 13.75
N ASN A 231 28.33 -11.53 14.71
CA ASN A 231 29.41 -12.51 14.51
C ASN A 231 28.91 -13.96 14.55
N GLY A 232 27.62 -14.18 14.87
CA GLY A 232 27.04 -15.51 15.03
C GLY A 232 27.25 -16.12 16.42
N THR A 233 27.76 -15.34 17.40
CA THR A 233 27.89 -15.78 18.79
C THR A 233 26.49 -15.92 19.39
N PRO A 234 26.09 -17.11 19.86
CA PRO A 234 24.79 -17.28 20.49
C PRO A 234 24.73 -16.49 21.80
N LEU A 235 23.65 -15.74 22.00
CA LEU A 235 23.42 -14.93 23.20
C LEU A 235 22.34 -15.58 24.06
N LEU A 236 21.19 -15.87 23.44
CA LEU A 236 19.99 -16.36 24.11
C LEU A 236 19.30 -17.39 23.23
N TYR A 237 18.62 -18.36 23.85
CA TYR A 237 17.62 -19.17 23.17
C TYR A 237 16.24 -19.03 23.82
N TYR A 238 15.18 -19.18 23.04
CA TYR A 238 13.79 -19.12 23.47
C TYR A 238 13.04 -20.34 22.98
N ILE A 239 12.18 -20.92 23.80
CA ILE A 239 11.29 -22.00 23.41
C ILE A 239 9.89 -21.41 23.28
N ALA A 240 9.27 -21.56 22.10
CA ALA A 240 7.96 -21.02 21.84
C ALA A 240 6.89 -21.66 22.73
N GLU A 241 6.08 -20.83 23.39
CA GLU A 241 5.00 -21.27 24.27
C GLU A 241 3.62 -21.06 23.60
N GLU A 242 2.57 -21.57 24.24
CA GLU A 242 1.20 -21.38 23.76
C GLU A 242 0.78 -19.90 23.85
N GLU A 243 0.15 -19.39 22.80
CA GLU A 243 -0.34 -18.01 22.74
C GLU A 243 -1.40 -17.80 23.82
N THR A 244 -1.17 -16.87 24.74
CA THR A 244 -2.18 -16.47 25.72
C THR A 244 -2.97 -15.26 25.20
N PRO A 245 -4.16 -14.94 25.76
CA PRO A 245 -4.90 -13.73 25.39
C PRO A 245 -4.10 -12.42 25.57
N ASP A 246 -3.04 -12.45 26.39
CA ASP A 246 -2.11 -11.34 26.61
C ASP A 246 -0.89 -11.39 25.66
N GLY A 247 -0.83 -12.35 24.72
CA GLY A 247 0.34 -12.69 23.90
C GLY A 247 1.16 -13.86 24.47
N ALA A 248 2.15 -14.36 23.72
CA ALA A 248 3.06 -15.40 24.20
C ALA A 248 3.87 -14.88 25.41
N ARG A 249 3.78 -15.57 26.56
CA ARG A 249 4.56 -15.25 27.76
C ARG A 249 5.90 -15.99 27.69
N GLY A 250 6.98 -15.29 27.99
CA GLY A 250 8.26 -15.91 28.37
C GLY A 250 8.60 -15.42 29.78
N SER A 251 8.93 -16.33 30.70
CA SER A 251 9.31 -15.97 32.07
C SER A 251 10.73 -16.40 32.39
N VAL A 252 11.61 -15.46 32.73
CA VAL A 252 12.76 -15.73 33.62
C VAL A 252 12.95 -14.53 34.54
N ASN A 253 13.16 -14.81 35.83
CA ASN A 253 13.59 -13.83 36.83
C ASN A 253 15.12 -13.71 36.76
N PHE A 254 15.65 -12.48 36.70
CA PHE A 254 17.07 -12.22 36.93
C PHE A 254 17.27 -11.44 38.21
N THR A 255 18.16 -11.96 39.05
CA THR A 255 18.95 -11.19 40.01
C THR A 255 20.37 -11.14 39.45
N TRP A 256 20.87 -9.94 39.18
CA TRP A 256 22.29 -9.71 38.94
C TRP A 256 22.98 -9.56 40.29
N ASP A 257 23.99 -10.38 40.57
CA ASP A 257 25.02 -10.10 41.57
C ASP A 257 26.18 -9.32 40.90
#